data_AF-A0A7U9XKP8-F1
#
_entry.id   AF-A0A7U9XKP8-F1
#
_cell.length_a   1.000
_cell.length_b   1.000
_cell.length_c   1.000
_cell.angle_alpha   90.00
_cell.angle_beta   90.00
_cell.angle_gamma   90.00
#
_symmetry.space_group_name_H-M   'P 1'
#
loop_
_entity.id
_entity.type
_entity.pdbx_description
1 polymer ?
#
loop_
_entity_poly.entity_id
_entity_poly.type
_entity_poly.pdbx_seq_one_letter_code
_entity_poly.pdbx_strand_id
1 'polypeptide(L)'
;MSQYGFIEDVFPIPFLNLSCRSQDIYLSSYIIEQLVFKYPQKIEHLKYLIFDLYDYNGFNIDISMTTGYLYYMSCGGVYCEHNFNQNIHYKHRLSEELFMNQYMIREDKKGRRNFQKLFIEHYLELPENKNDNRFGHIAKEEPIMSKKFVGTNVRKQFEATIKENIKILENNLKILKCYKKDLEIIFTLIPRYITMEEIAIPFMKEWKNAFEGSMRYFQNLYGIRFYDFKSCTEISGNCRFYSDVNHLNTIGGRCLTTLMMKNL
;
A
#
# COMPACT_ATOMS: atom_id res chain seq x y z
N MET A 1 11.41 -6.21 3.78
CA MET A 1 10.75 -6.45 5.07
C MET A 1 9.44 -5.69 5.07
N SER A 2 8.35 -6.39 4.75
CA SER A 2 6.99 -5.90 4.97
C SER A 2 6.88 -5.35 6.40
N GLN A 3 6.54 -4.08 6.54
CA GLN A 3 6.36 -3.46 7.85
C GLN A 3 4.94 -3.65 8.39
N TYR A 4 3.97 -4.05 7.55
CA TYR A 4 2.54 -4.10 7.89
C TYR A 4 1.82 -5.25 7.19
N GLY A 5 0.90 -5.89 7.89
CA GLY A 5 0.13 -7.01 7.35
C GLY A 5 0.90 -8.31 7.43
N PHE A 6 1.18 -8.93 6.29
CA PHE A 6 1.76 -10.27 6.24
C PHE A 6 3.28 -10.26 6.49
N ILE A 7 3.73 -11.10 7.42
CA ILE A 7 5.15 -11.20 7.81
C ILE A 7 5.84 -12.35 7.08
N GLU A 8 6.82 -12.00 6.25
CA GLU A 8 7.57 -12.93 5.38
C GLU A 8 8.25 -14.07 6.15
N ASP A 9 8.86 -13.76 7.29
CA ASP A 9 9.65 -14.72 8.08
C ASP A 9 8.81 -15.77 8.84
N VAL A 10 7.48 -15.71 8.76
CA VAL A 10 6.59 -16.68 9.42
C VAL A 10 6.29 -17.88 8.52
N PHE A 11 6.48 -17.75 7.20
CA PHE A 11 6.05 -18.76 6.24
C PHE A 11 7.26 -19.55 5.71
N PRO A 12 7.24 -20.89 5.75
CA PRO A 12 8.30 -21.70 5.14
C PRO A 12 8.24 -21.70 3.62
N ILE A 13 7.12 -21.27 3.01
CA ILE A 13 6.99 -21.17 1.56
C ILE A 13 7.42 -19.76 1.13
N PRO A 14 8.31 -19.63 0.13
CA PRO A 14 8.74 -18.32 -0.35
C PRO A 14 7.58 -17.48 -0.86
N PHE A 15 7.37 -16.33 -0.23
CA PHE A 15 6.41 -15.33 -0.69
C PHE A 15 6.96 -13.91 -0.53
N LEU A 16 6.40 -12.99 -1.30
CA LEU A 16 6.68 -11.57 -1.19
C LEU A 16 5.39 -10.83 -0.88
N ASN A 17 5.42 -10.00 0.16
CA ASN A 17 4.33 -9.10 0.51
C ASN A 17 4.63 -7.70 -0.07
N LEU A 18 3.81 -7.26 -1.03
CA LEU A 18 3.93 -5.91 -1.61
C LEU A 18 3.18 -4.83 -0.83
N SER A 19 2.52 -5.18 0.29
CA SER A 19 1.86 -4.21 1.16
C SER A 19 2.89 -3.29 1.84
N CYS A 20 2.91 -2.03 1.42
CA CYS A 20 3.65 -0.97 2.09
C CYS A 20 2.71 0.13 2.58
N ARG A 21 3.14 0.88 3.59
CA ARG A 21 2.39 2.01 4.14
C ARG A 21 2.06 3.01 3.04
N SER A 22 0.77 3.35 2.95
CA SER A 22 0.27 4.37 2.02
C SER A 22 0.60 4.08 0.54
N GLN A 23 0.91 2.83 0.18
CA GLN A 23 1.14 2.44 -1.20
C GLN A 23 -0.21 2.17 -1.89
N ASP A 24 -0.38 2.73 -3.08
CA ASP A 24 -1.54 2.48 -3.93
C ASP A 24 -1.24 1.45 -5.04
N ILE A 25 -2.23 1.21 -5.89
CA ILE A 25 -2.15 0.25 -7.00
C ILE A 25 -1.06 0.66 -8.01
N TYR A 26 -0.96 1.95 -8.34
CA TYR A 26 0.04 2.44 -9.28
C TYR A 26 1.46 2.20 -8.76
N LEU A 27 1.73 2.55 -7.51
CA LEU A 27 3.05 2.38 -6.91
C LEU A 27 3.42 0.90 -6.79
N SER A 28 2.45 0.03 -6.52
CA SER A 28 2.62 -1.42 -6.57
C SER A 28 3.04 -1.89 -7.97
N SER A 29 2.43 -1.33 -9.03
CA SER A 29 2.78 -1.57 -10.43
C SER A 29 4.23 -1.24 -10.72
N TYR A 30 4.68 -0.06 -10.29
CA TYR A 30 6.05 0.37 -10.50
C TYR A 30 7.04 -0.63 -9.90
N ILE A 31 6.77 -1.11 -8.67
CA ILE A 31 7.61 -2.11 -8.00
C ILE A 31 7.62 -3.42 -8.78
N ILE A 32 6.47 -3.92 -9.25
CA ILE A 32 6.39 -5.14 -10.06
C ILE A 32 7.23 -5.02 -11.33
N GLU A 33 7.15 -3.90 -12.05
CA GLU A 33 7.96 -3.68 -13.25
C GLU A 33 9.45 -3.71 -12.93
N GLN A 34 9.88 -3.09 -11.82
CA GLN A 34 11.28 -3.18 -11.41
C GLN A 34 11.67 -4.63 -11.06
N LEU A 35 10.82 -5.37 -10.37
CA LEU A 35 11.07 -6.77 -9.99
C LEU A 35 11.18 -7.68 -11.22
N VAL A 36 10.31 -7.51 -12.22
CA VAL A 36 10.30 -8.37 -13.41
C VAL A 36 11.42 -8.01 -14.38
N PHE A 37 11.65 -6.72 -14.64
CA PHE A 37 12.56 -6.29 -15.70
C PHE A 37 13.99 -6.00 -15.24
N LYS A 38 14.19 -5.59 -13.97
CA LYS A 38 15.53 -5.25 -13.46
C LYS A 38 16.05 -6.23 -12.42
N TYR A 39 15.16 -6.83 -11.62
CA TYR A 39 15.56 -7.73 -10.52
C TYR A 39 14.84 -9.09 -10.56
N PRO A 40 14.74 -9.78 -11.72
CA PRO A 40 13.96 -11.02 -11.86
C PRO A 40 14.36 -12.11 -10.85
N GLN A 41 15.64 -12.19 -10.51
CA GLN A 41 16.17 -13.13 -9.51
C GLN A 41 15.54 -12.99 -8.12
N LYS A 42 14.94 -11.82 -7.80
CA LYS A 42 14.26 -11.58 -6.53
C LYS A 42 12.91 -12.26 -6.43
N ILE A 43 12.28 -12.58 -7.56
CA ILE A 43 10.92 -13.15 -7.61
C ILE A 43 10.88 -14.56 -8.22
N GLU A 44 11.97 -15.02 -8.83
CA GLU A 44 12.05 -16.33 -9.51
C GLU A 44 11.68 -17.51 -8.60
N HIS A 45 12.13 -17.47 -7.35
CA HIS A 45 11.93 -18.53 -6.34
C HIS A 45 10.59 -18.42 -5.60
N LEU A 46 9.81 -17.35 -5.83
CA LEU A 46 8.57 -17.12 -5.09
C LEU A 46 7.46 -18.04 -5.57
N LYS A 47 6.70 -18.60 -4.63
CA LYS A 47 5.46 -19.32 -4.91
C LYS A 47 4.26 -18.38 -4.88
N TYR A 48 4.27 -17.42 -3.96
CA TYR A 48 3.16 -16.47 -3.76
C TYR A 48 3.61 -15.02 -3.85
N LEU A 49 2.77 -14.18 -4.45
CA LEU A 49 2.88 -12.73 -4.41
C LEU A 49 1.58 -12.13 -3.86
N ILE A 50 1.69 -11.33 -2.80
CA ILE A 50 0.52 -10.81 -2.08
C ILE A 50 0.40 -9.29 -2.31
N PHE A 51 -0.84 -8.86 -2.61
CA PHE A 51 -1.22 -7.46 -2.73
C PHE A 51 -2.36 -7.14 -1.75
N ASP A 52 -2.11 -6.24 -0.81
CA ASP A 52 -3.21 -5.61 -0.08
C ASP A 52 -3.80 -4.46 -0.89
N LEU A 53 -5.10 -4.50 -1.10
CA LEU A 53 -5.86 -3.46 -1.79
C LEU A 53 -6.49 -2.46 -0.79
N TYR A 54 -6.14 -2.58 0.49
CA TYR A 54 -6.48 -1.70 1.61
C TYR A 54 -7.96 -1.67 2.01
N ASP A 55 -8.87 -1.31 1.11
CA ASP A 55 -10.32 -1.29 1.36
C ASP A 55 -11.13 -1.37 0.06
N TYR A 56 -12.45 -1.46 0.15
CA TYR A 56 -13.33 -1.61 -1.01
C TYR A 56 -13.27 -0.41 -1.99
N ASN A 57 -12.83 0.77 -1.55
CA ASN A 57 -12.61 1.92 -2.43
C ASN A 57 -11.18 1.98 -3.02
N GLY A 58 -10.37 0.94 -2.88
CA GLY A 58 -8.95 0.94 -3.28
C GLY A 58 -8.71 1.36 -4.74
N PHE A 59 -9.59 0.99 -5.67
CA PHE A 59 -9.52 1.43 -7.08
C PHE A 59 -9.70 2.95 -7.26
N ASN A 60 -10.31 3.63 -6.31
CA ASN A 60 -10.57 5.06 -6.35
C ASN A 60 -9.46 5.90 -5.70
N ILE A 61 -8.34 5.27 -5.35
CA ILE A 61 -7.21 5.92 -4.67
C ILE A 61 -6.07 6.11 -5.67
N ASP A 62 -5.65 7.37 -5.79
CA ASP A 62 -4.39 7.77 -6.38
C ASP A 62 -3.69 8.66 -5.35
N ILE A 63 -2.66 8.12 -4.69
CA ILE A 63 -2.01 8.84 -3.61
C ILE A 63 -1.25 10.07 -4.11
N SER A 64 -0.78 10.07 -5.36
CA SER A 64 -0.07 11.21 -5.93
C SER A 64 -0.94 12.43 -6.14
N MET A 65 -2.27 12.24 -6.17
CA MET A 65 -3.28 13.30 -6.20
C MET A 65 -3.77 13.73 -4.81
N THR A 66 -3.24 13.14 -3.73
CA THR A 66 -3.64 13.49 -2.36
C THR A 66 -2.63 14.39 -1.65
N THR A 67 -3.02 14.98 -0.52
CA THR A 67 -2.09 15.63 0.42
C THR A 67 -1.16 14.65 1.14
N GLY A 68 -1.41 13.34 1.02
CA GLY A 68 -0.60 12.29 1.65
C GLY A 68 0.65 11.91 0.85
N TYR A 69 0.82 12.41 -0.38
CA TYR A 69 1.89 11.95 -1.26
C TYR A 69 3.29 12.21 -0.72
N LEU A 70 3.54 13.43 -0.25
CA LEU A 70 4.85 13.75 0.33
C LEU A 70 5.10 12.90 1.58
N TYR A 71 4.08 12.67 2.41
CA TYR A 71 4.23 11.82 3.59
C TYR A 71 4.61 10.37 3.23
N TYR A 72 4.00 9.81 2.18
CA TYR A 72 4.40 8.51 1.64
C TYR A 72 5.88 8.50 1.24
N MET A 73 6.35 9.54 0.55
CA MET A 73 7.76 9.69 0.18
C MET A 73 8.70 9.74 1.39
N SER A 74 8.36 10.52 2.45
CA SER A 74 9.17 10.54 3.68
C SER A 74 9.24 9.20 4.42
N CYS A 75 8.28 8.31 4.19
CA CYS A 75 8.25 6.98 4.80
C CYS A 75 9.08 5.93 4.04
N GLY A 76 9.88 6.34 3.05
CA GLY A 76 10.62 5.42 2.18
C GLY A 76 9.84 4.99 0.94
N GLY A 77 8.81 5.75 0.57
CA GLY A 77 8.07 5.55 -0.67
C GLY A 77 8.93 5.68 -1.93
N VAL A 78 8.46 5.09 -3.02
CA VAL A 78 9.11 5.15 -4.33
C VAL A 78 8.95 6.53 -4.96
N TYR A 79 10.07 7.15 -5.37
CA TYR A 79 10.04 8.42 -6.13
C TYR A 79 9.40 8.21 -7.49
N CYS A 80 8.21 8.77 -7.68
CA CYS A 80 7.49 8.78 -8.94
C CYS A 80 6.74 10.11 -9.11
N GLU A 81 6.54 10.57 -10.34
CA GLU A 81 5.76 11.80 -10.62
C GLU A 81 4.36 11.49 -11.18
N HIS A 82 3.90 10.23 -11.11
CA HIS A 82 2.54 9.83 -11.53
C HIS A 82 1.52 10.88 -11.12
N ASN A 83 0.61 11.30 -11.99
CA ASN A 83 -0.47 12.30 -11.78
C ASN A 83 -0.20 13.54 -10.88
N PHE A 84 1.03 13.75 -10.40
CA PHE A 84 1.34 14.72 -9.36
C PHE A 84 1.19 16.14 -9.87
N ASN A 85 1.49 16.34 -11.15
CA ASN A 85 1.29 17.61 -11.85
C ASN A 85 -0.19 18.01 -11.94
N GLN A 86 -1.13 17.10 -11.65
CA GLN A 86 -2.58 17.35 -11.58
C GLN A 86 -3.06 17.54 -10.12
N ASN A 87 -2.17 17.39 -9.13
CA ASN A 87 -2.53 17.50 -7.73
C ASN A 87 -2.77 18.96 -7.33
N ILE A 88 -4.02 19.30 -7.03
CA ILE A 88 -4.44 20.66 -6.69
C ILE A 88 -3.91 21.16 -5.34
N HIS A 89 -3.35 20.28 -4.52
CA HIS A 89 -2.83 20.62 -3.19
C HIS A 89 -1.39 21.15 -3.23
N TYR A 90 -0.71 20.96 -4.35
CA TYR A 90 0.67 21.36 -4.55
C TYR A 90 0.76 22.34 -5.72
N LYS A 91 1.65 23.33 -5.60
CA LYS A 91 1.82 24.41 -6.58
C LYS A 91 3.11 24.28 -7.38
N HIS A 92 4.03 23.47 -6.88
CA HIS A 92 5.36 23.30 -7.41
C HIS A 92 5.57 21.89 -7.94
N ARG A 93 6.70 21.66 -8.63
CA ARG A 93 7.07 20.30 -9.07
C ARG A 93 7.31 19.41 -7.86
N LEU A 94 7.18 18.09 -8.01
CA LEU A 94 7.40 17.15 -6.90
C LEU A 94 8.73 17.37 -6.18
N SER A 95 9.81 17.54 -6.95
CA SER A 95 11.14 17.83 -6.39
C SER A 95 11.20 19.10 -5.56
N GLU A 96 10.47 20.15 -5.95
CA GLU A 96 10.37 21.41 -5.22
C GLU A 96 9.50 21.27 -3.97
N GLU A 97 8.38 20.55 -4.07
CA GLU A 97 7.49 20.31 -2.93
C GLU A 97 8.15 19.43 -1.86
N LEU A 98 8.89 18.37 -2.27
CA LEU A 98 9.69 17.55 -1.35
C LEU A 98 10.76 18.40 -0.65
N PHE A 99 11.41 19.27 -1.40
CA PHE A 99 12.41 20.19 -0.88
C PHE A 99 11.81 21.16 0.15
N MET A 100 10.67 21.79 -0.17
CA MET A 100 10.02 22.79 0.68
C MET A 100 9.37 22.20 1.94
N ASN A 101 8.70 21.05 1.81
CA ASN A 101 7.85 20.51 2.87
C ASN A 101 8.57 19.49 3.76
N GLN A 102 9.63 18.85 3.28
CA GLN A 102 10.27 17.73 3.99
C GLN A 102 11.75 17.92 4.30
N TYR A 103 12.31 19.10 4.05
CA TYR A 103 13.70 19.43 4.38
C TYR A 103 14.71 18.37 3.87
N MET A 104 14.59 17.93 2.62
CA MET A 104 15.65 17.18 1.94
C MET A 104 16.77 18.14 1.47
N ILE A 105 17.30 18.91 2.44
CA ILE A 105 18.41 19.89 2.46
C ILE A 105 17.96 21.36 2.34
N ARG A 106 18.36 22.21 3.30
CA ARG A 106 18.23 23.69 3.24
C ARG A 106 19.03 24.24 2.02
N GLU A 107 18.42 24.98 1.09
CA GLU A 107 19.16 25.70 0.05
C GLU A 107 19.81 26.96 0.65
N ASP A 108 21.13 27.02 0.60
CA ASP A 108 21.74 28.11 -0.15
C ASP A 108 21.95 27.63 -1.61
N LYS A 109 21.98 28.56 -2.58
CA LYS A 109 22.15 28.24 -4.02
C LYS A 109 23.46 27.49 -4.34
N LYS A 110 24.43 27.48 -3.43
CA LYS A 110 25.72 26.79 -3.54
C LYS A 110 25.56 25.31 -3.17
N GLY A 111 24.72 24.99 -2.19
CA GLY A 111 24.35 23.65 -1.75
C GLY A 111 23.73 22.82 -2.86
N ARG A 112 22.78 23.38 -3.63
CA ARG A 112 22.14 22.69 -4.76
C ARG A 112 23.14 22.24 -5.83
N ARG A 113 24.10 23.11 -6.18
CA ARG A 113 25.15 22.80 -7.18
C ARG A 113 26.14 21.74 -6.69
N ASN A 114 26.43 21.72 -5.39
CA ASN A 114 27.32 20.70 -4.81
C ASN A 114 26.60 19.37 -4.63
N PHE A 115 25.31 19.38 -4.29
CA PHE A 115 24.50 18.17 -4.14
C PHE A 115 24.26 17.45 -5.48
N GLN A 116 23.95 18.21 -6.54
CA GLN A 116 23.88 17.68 -7.91
C GLN A 116 25.21 17.11 -8.42
N LYS A 117 26.35 17.52 -7.85
CA LYS A 117 27.67 16.96 -8.16
C LYS A 117 28.02 15.73 -7.33
N LEU A 118 27.49 15.62 -6.11
CA LEU A 118 27.78 14.52 -5.18
C LEU A 118 26.89 13.29 -5.42
N PHE A 119 25.67 13.49 -5.92
CA PHE A 119 24.68 12.43 -6.10
C PHE A 119 24.28 12.28 -7.58
N ILE A 120 25.27 12.17 -8.45
CA ILE A 120 25.02 11.76 -9.85
C ILE A 120 24.48 10.34 -9.90
N GLU A 121 24.78 9.47 -8.93
CA GLU A 121 24.26 8.11 -8.87
C GLU A 121 24.20 7.69 -7.40
N HIS A 122 23.02 7.23 -6.97
CA HIS A 122 22.77 6.42 -5.78
C HIS A 122 22.51 7.08 -4.40
N TYR A 123 21.38 6.62 -3.85
CA TYR A 123 20.86 6.63 -2.47
C TYR A 123 20.58 7.97 -1.78
N LEU A 124 19.27 8.25 -1.64
CA LEU A 124 18.73 9.12 -0.61
C LEU A 124 18.79 8.37 0.73
N GLU A 125 19.55 8.89 1.71
CA GLU A 125 19.44 8.43 3.09
C GLU A 125 18.06 8.82 3.62
N LEU A 126 17.18 7.82 3.78
CA LEU A 126 15.90 8.00 4.42
C LEU A 126 16.14 8.31 5.91
N PRO A 127 15.45 9.29 6.51
CA PRO A 127 15.51 9.49 7.94
C PRO A 127 15.13 8.18 8.64
N GLU A 128 15.94 7.75 9.61
CA GLU A 128 15.59 6.63 10.49
C GLU A 128 14.15 6.81 10.95
N ASN A 129 13.30 5.84 10.64
CA ASN A 129 11.87 5.88 10.92
C ASN A 129 11.69 5.75 12.44
N LYS A 130 11.83 6.87 13.15
CA LYS A 130 12.00 6.94 14.61
C LYS A 130 10.77 6.52 15.43
N ASN A 131 9.67 6.08 14.81
CA ASN A 131 8.42 5.78 15.51
C ASN A 131 7.71 4.52 15.00
N ASP A 132 8.45 3.48 14.62
CA ASP A 132 7.83 2.19 14.34
C ASP A 132 7.58 1.45 15.66
N ASN A 133 6.50 1.81 16.34
CA ASN A 133 5.94 1.09 17.49
C ASN A 133 5.34 -0.26 17.02
N ARG A 134 6.15 -1.06 16.31
CA ARG A 134 5.79 -2.35 15.70
C ARG A 134 5.39 -3.41 16.74
N PHE A 135 5.70 -3.17 18.01
CA PHE A 135 5.28 -4.01 19.14
C PHE A 135 4.28 -3.28 20.06
N GLY A 136 3.87 -2.07 19.68
CA GLY A 136 2.83 -1.32 20.37
C GLY A 136 1.48 -1.99 20.28
N HIS A 137 0.59 -1.64 21.20
CA HIS A 137 -0.79 -2.10 21.18
C HIS A 137 -1.74 -0.97 21.58
N ILE A 138 -3.01 -1.10 21.18
CA ILE A 138 -4.08 -0.21 21.62
C ILE A 138 -4.36 -0.51 23.11
N ALA A 139 -3.83 0.33 24.00
CA ALA A 139 -4.00 0.17 25.45
C ALA A 139 -5.32 0.79 25.98
N LYS A 140 -5.89 1.75 25.25
CA LYS A 140 -7.16 2.43 25.54
C LYS A 140 -7.82 2.82 24.23
N GLU A 141 -9.14 3.02 24.23
CA GLU A 141 -9.85 3.49 23.03
C GLU A 141 -9.17 4.74 22.46
N GLU A 142 -8.67 4.64 21.23
CA GLU A 142 -8.06 5.76 20.53
C GLU A 142 -9.16 6.60 19.87
N PRO A 143 -9.12 7.93 19.99
CA PRO A 143 -10.08 8.79 19.33
C PRO A 143 -9.92 8.66 17.80
N ILE A 144 -10.99 8.23 17.13
CA ILE A 144 -10.98 8.07 15.69
C ILE A 144 -11.23 9.42 15.03
N MET A 145 -10.25 9.93 14.29
CA MET A 145 -10.38 11.21 13.59
C MET A 145 -11.40 11.11 12.47
N SER A 146 -12.48 11.89 12.57
CA SER A 146 -13.58 11.96 11.59
C SER A 146 -13.09 12.20 10.15
N LYS A 147 -11.99 12.96 9.98
CA LYS A 147 -11.32 13.21 8.69
C LYS A 147 -11.03 11.94 7.87
N LYS A 148 -10.84 10.79 8.52
CA LYS A 148 -10.58 9.50 7.85
C LYS A 148 -11.79 8.95 7.08
N PHE A 149 -13.01 9.29 7.49
CA PHE A 149 -14.25 8.81 6.85
C PHE A 149 -14.93 9.86 5.97
N VAL A 150 -14.55 11.13 6.13
CA VAL A 150 -14.98 12.22 5.24
C VAL A 150 -13.97 12.49 4.12
N GLY A 151 -13.02 11.59 3.89
CA GLY A 151 -12.11 11.69 2.75
C GLY A 151 -12.85 11.82 1.43
N THR A 152 -12.37 12.66 0.52
CA THR A 152 -13.02 12.87 -0.78
C THR A 152 -13.06 11.57 -1.59
N ASN A 153 -12.03 10.73 -1.48
CA ASN A 153 -11.95 9.40 -2.09
C ASN A 153 -12.95 8.37 -1.53
N VAL A 154 -13.57 8.66 -0.39
CA VAL A 154 -14.64 7.84 0.19
C VAL A 154 -16.01 8.34 -0.28
N ARG A 155 -16.18 9.66 -0.38
CA ARG A 155 -17.46 10.31 -0.70
C ARG A 155 -17.71 10.58 -2.18
N LYS A 156 -16.67 10.53 -3.01
CA LYS A 156 -16.73 10.86 -4.45
C LYS A 156 -16.04 9.79 -5.26
N GLN A 157 -16.68 9.42 -6.37
CA GLN A 157 -16.10 8.55 -7.40
C GLN A 157 -15.27 9.36 -8.39
N PHE A 158 -14.05 8.91 -8.62
CA PHE A 158 -13.12 9.42 -9.62
C PHE A 158 -12.98 8.36 -10.71
N GLU A 159 -13.89 8.38 -11.69
CA GLU A 159 -13.97 7.33 -12.71
C GLU A 159 -12.66 7.11 -13.50
N ALA A 160 -11.92 8.19 -13.77
CA ALA A 160 -10.63 8.11 -14.46
C ALA A 160 -9.62 7.28 -13.64
N THR A 161 -9.49 7.58 -12.35
CA THR A 161 -8.64 6.83 -11.41
C THR A 161 -9.07 5.37 -11.29
N ILE A 162 -10.38 5.11 -11.20
CA ILE A 162 -10.92 3.73 -11.13
C ILE A 162 -10.54 2.93 -12.39
N LYS A 163 -10.79 3.50 -13.58
CA LYS A 163 -10.48 2.84 -14.86
C LYS A 163 -8.98 2.62 -15.02
N GLU A 164 -8.17 3.60 -14.65
CA GLU A 164 -6.71 3.51 -14.66
C GLU A 164 -6.20 2.41 -13.72
N ASN A 165 -6.63 2.40 -12.45
CA ASN A 165 -6.18 1.40 -11.48
C ASN A 165 -6.60 -0.03 -11.85
N ILE A 166 -7.80 -0.22 -12.38
CA ILE A 166 -8.22 -1.52 -12.93
C ILE A 166 -7.29 -1.94 -14.07
N LYS A 167 -6.96 -1.01 -14.98
CA LYS A 167 -6.08 -1.29 -16.12
C LYS A 167 -4.66 -1.61 -15.68
N ILE A 168 -4.15 -0.91 -14.69
CA ILE A 168 -2.84 -1.13 -14.08
C ILE A 168 -2.77 -2.54 -13.49
N LEU A 169 -3.74 -2.94 -12.66
CA LEU A 169 -3.76 -4.31 -12.13
C LEU A 169 -3.86 -5.34 -13.23
N GLU A 170 -4.69 -5.11 -14.26
CA GLU A 170 -4.79 -6.00 -15.41
C GLU A 170 -3.42 -6.21 -16.10
N ASN A 171 -2.69 -5.12 -16.35
CA ASN A 171 -1.37 -5.17 -16.97
C ASN A 171 -0.36 -5.90 -16.07
N ASN A 172 -0.38 -5.64 -14.76
CA ASN A 172 0.49 -6.31 -13.80
C ASN A 172 0.27 -7.82 -13.78
N LEU A 173 -0.99 -8.26 -13.77
CA LEU A 173 -1.33 -9.68 -13.83
C LEU A 173 -0.83 -10.33 -15.13
N LYS A 174 -0.97 -9.65 -16.28
CA LYS A 174 -0.43 -10.13 -17.56
C LYS A 174 1.09 -10.27 -17.53
N ILE A 175 1.80 -9.25 -17.03
CA ILE A 175 3.26 -9.25 -16.92
C ILE A 175 3.72 -10.41 -16.02
N LEU A 176 3.15 -10.52 -14.82
CA LEU A 176 3.51 -11.56 -13.85
C LEU A 176 3.22 -12.98 -14.36
N LYS A 177 2.05 -13.21 -14.97
CA LYS A 177 1.69 -14.53 -15.52
C LYS A 177 2.48 -14.90 -16.76
N CYS A 178 2.91 -13.92 -17.56
CA CYS A 178 3.83 -14.13 -18.67
C CYS A 178 5.22 -14.52 -18.16
N TYR A 179 5.71 -13.80 -17.14
CA TYR A 179 7.01 -14.03 -16.53
C TYR A 179 7.10 -15.39 -15.79
N LYS A 180 6.10 -15.71 -14.95
CA LYS A 180 6.09 -16.93 -14.12
C LYS A 180 4.68 -17.50 -14.01
N LYS A 181 4.37 -18.53 -14.78
CA LYS A 181 3.03 -19.14 -14.87
C LYS A 181 2.56 -19.79 -13.57
N ASP A 182 3.49 -20.36 -12.80
CA ASP A 182 3.23 -21.07 -11.53
C ASP A 182 3.19 -20.14 -10.30
N LEU A 183 3.47 -18.84 -10.48
CA LEU A 183 3.32 -17.82 -9.45
C LEU A 183 1.84 -17.63 -9.11
N GLU A 184 1.49 -17.85 -7.85
CA GLU A 184 0.16 -17.61 -7.33
C GLU A 184 0.05 -16.18 -6.81
N ILE A 185 -0.92 -15.44 -7.32
CA ILE A 185 -1.14 -14.04 -6.97
C ILE A 185 -2.35 -13.97 -6.06
N ILE A 186 -2.17 -13.35 -4.90
CA ILE A 186 -3.17 -13.26 -3.85
C ILE A 186 -3.47 -11.78 -3.61
N PHE A 187 -4.73 -11.40 -3.81
CA PHE A 187 -5.24 -10.10 -3.39
C PHE A 187 -5.90 -10.23 -2.01
N THR A 188 -5.72 -9.21 -1.17
CA THR A 188 -6.26 -9.21 0.18
C THR A 188 -6.89 -7.87 0.53
N LEU A 189 -7.81 -7.89 1.49
CA LEU A 189 -8.21 -6.72 2.26
C LEU A 189 -7.87 -6.96 3.73
N ILE A 190 -6.84 -6.29 4.24
CA ILE A 190 -6.40 -6.44 5.64
C ILE A 190 -7.38 -5.72 6.58
N PRO A 191 -7.81 -6.33 7.71
CA PRO A 191 -8.71 -5.69 8.65
C PRO A 191 -7.99 -4.65 9.49
N ARG A 192 -8.67 -3.54 9.74
CA ARG A 192 -8.34 -2.54 10.76
C ARG A 192 -8.92 -2.98 12.09
N TYR A 193 -8.58 -2.25 13.16
CA TYR A 193 -9.12 -2.53 14.48
C TYR A 193 -10.66 -2.40 14.47
N ILE A 194 -11.35 -3.25 15.23
CA ILE A 194 -12.81 -3.46 15.11
C ILE A 194 -13.61 -2.16 15.08
N THR A 195 -13.29 -1.20 15.93
CA THR A 195 -13.99 0.10 15.98
C THR A 195 -13.88 0.86 14.67
N MET A 196 -12.74 0.79 13.98
CA MET A 196 -12.54 1.41 12.68
C MET A 196 -13.32 0.69 11.58
N GLU A 197 -13.38 -0.64 11.62
CA GLU A 197 -14.17 -1.41 10.67
C GLU A 197 -15.67 -1.15 10.83
N GLU A 198 -16.19 -1.13 12.06
CA GLU A 198 -17.59 -0.83 12.33
C GLU A 198 -18.02 0.55 11.82
N ILE A 199 -17.19 1.58 12.05
CA ILE A 199 -17.49 2.94 11.56
C ILE A 199 -17.38 3.01 10.03
N ALA A 200 -16.50 2.23 9.40
CA ALA A 200 -16.31 2.23 7.95
C ALA A 200 -17.48 1.58 7.18
N ILE A 201 -18.24 0.67 7.80
CA ILE A 201 -19.35 -0.09 7.16
C ILE A 201 -20.26 0.79 6.29
N PRO A 202 -20.90 1.86 6.82
CA PRO A 202 -21.83 2.67 6.02
C PRO A 202 -21.17 3.31 4.80
N PHE A 203 -19.89 3.69 4.91
CA PHE A 203 -19.16 4.36 3.84
C PHE A 203 -18.66 3.39 2.77
N MET A 204 -18.27 2.18 3.18
CA MET A 204 -17.71 1.17 2.26
C MET A 204 -18.79 0.35 1.53
N LYS A 205 -20.01 0.33 2.05
CA LYS A 205 -21.15 -0.39 1.45
C LYS A 205 -21.37 -0.02 -0.02
N GLU A 206 -21.21 1.25 -0.37
CA GLU A 206 -21.41 1.74 -1.75
C GLU A 206 -20.31 1.25 -2.71
N TRP A 207 -19.11 0.98 -2.19
CA TRP A 207 -17.95 0.55 -2.98
C TRP A 207 -17.89 -0.96 -3.15
N LYS A 208 -18.37 -1.71 -2.15
CA LYS A 208 -18.19 -3.15 -2.02
C LYS A 208 -18.62 -3.93 -3.26
N ASN A 209 -19.82 -3.69 -3.78
CA ASN A 209 -20.35 -4.46 -4.92
C ASN A 209 -19.51 -4.28 -6.19
N ALA A 210 -19.08 -3.05 -6.48
CA ALA A 210 -18.25 -2.75 -7.64
C ALA A 210 -16.86 -3.38 -7.49
N PHE A 211 -16.25 -3.23 -6.31
CA PHE A 211 -14.95 -3.81 -6.00
C PHE A 211 -14.94 -5.33 -6.12
N GLU A 212 -15.91 -6.02 -5.51
CA GLU A 212 -16.04 -7.47 -5.60
C GLU A 212 -16.34 -7.93 -7.03
N GLY A 213 -17.04 -7.12 -7.82
CA GLY A 213 -17.21 -7.33 -9.26
C GLY A 213 -15.88 -7.38 -9.99
N SER A 214 -14.99 -6.41 -9.73
CA SER A 214 -13.63 -6.39 -10.25
C SER A 214 -12.80 -7.59 -9.76
N MET A 215 -12.92 -7.99 -8.49
CA MET A 215 -12.24 -9.16 -7.97
C MET A 215 -12.67 -10.44 -8.70
N ARG A 216 -13.98 -10.66 -8.87
CA ARG A 216 -14.51 -11.81 -9.64
C ARG A 216 -13.99 -11.81 -11.09
N TYR A 217 -13.93 -10.63 -11.72
CA TYR A 217 -13.34 -10.49 -13.05
C TYR A 217 -11.87 -10.96 -13.07
N PHE A 218 -11.04 -10.50 -12.13
CA PHE A 218 -9.63 -10.90 -12.07
C PHE A 218 -9.44 -12.39 -11.71
N GLN A 219 -10.28 -12.94 -10.82
CA GLN A 219 -10.29 -14.36 -10.48
C GLN A 219 -10.57 -15.21 -11.71
N ASN A 220 -11.61 -14.88 -12.47
CA ASN A 220 -12.02 -15.63 -13.66
C ASN A 220 -10.98 -15.56 -14.78
N LEU A 221 -10.37 -14.40 -15.01
CA LEU A 221 -9.49 -14.19 -16.16
C LEU A 221 -8.03 -14.58 -15.88
N TYR A 222 -7.55 -14.41 -14.64
CA TYR A 222 -6.14 -14.59 -14.29
C TYR A 222 -5.89 -15.67 -13.23
N GLY A 223 -6.95 -16.29 -12.69
CA GLY A 223 -6.83 -17.33 -11.66
C GLY A 223 -6.18 -16.83 -10.37
N ILE A 224 -6.38 -15.56 -10.01
CA ILE A 224 -5.90 -15.01 -8.73
C ILE A 224 -6.75 -15.52 -7.57
N ARG A 225 -6.20 -15.53 -6.36
CA ARG A 225 -6.96 -15.72 -5.12
C ARG A 225 -7.31 -14.37 -4.51
N PHE A 226 -8.48 -14.25 -3.91
CA PHE A 226 -8.89 -13.05 -3.19
C PHE A 226 -9.38 -13.43 -1.79
N TYR A 227 -8.82 -12.80 -0.75
CA TYR A 227 -9.23 -12.98 0.64
C TYR A 227 -9.64 -11.64 1.25
N ASP A 228 -10.93 -11.52 1.55
CA ASP A 228 -11.47 -10.39 2.30
C ASP A 228 -11.44 -10.71 3.79
N PHE A 229 -10.49 -10.13 4.53
CA PHE A 229 -10.36 -10.32 5.97
C PHE A 229 -11.06 -9.22 6.77
N LYS A 230 -11.78 -8.28 6.13
CA LYS A 230 -12.43 -7.14 6.82
C LYS A 230 -13.40 -7.55 7.92
N SER A 231 -14.03 -8.71 7.78
CA SER A 231 -14.95 -9.28 8.78
C SER A 231 -14.32 -10.31 9.72
N CYS A 232 -12.99 -10.50 9.71
CA CYS A 232 -12.30 -11.45 10.60
C CYS A 232 -12.14 -10.86 12.01
N THR A 233 -13.13 -11.14 12.87
CA THR A 233 -13.20 -10.62 14.23
C THR A 233 -12.13 -11.20 15.15
N GLU A 234 -11.59 -12.40 14.84
CA GLU A 234 -10.46 -12.97 15.57
C GLU A 234 -9.19 -12.14 15.45
N ILE A 235 -9.05 -11.39 14.35
CA ILE A 235 -7.97 -10.44 14.15
C ILE A 235 -8.41 -9.04 14.59
N SER A 236 -9.47 -8.49 14.01
CA SER A 236 -9.88 -7.09 14.22
C SER A 236 -10.29 -6.78 15.66
N GLY A 237 -10.85 -7.74 16.39
CA GLY A 237 -11.31 -7.57 17.77
C GLY A 237 -10.21 -7.60 18.83
N ASN A 238 -8.95 -7.91 18.46
CA ASN A 238 -7.87 -8.04 19.43
C ASN A 238 -6.98 -6.79 19.45
N CYS A 239 -7.13 -5.96 20.47
CA CYS A 239 -6.35 -4.72 20.63
C CYS A 239 -4.82 -4.94 20.70
N ARG A 240 -4.37 -6.16 21.06
CA ARG A 240 -2.94 -6.52 21.09
C ARG A 240 -2.34 -6.78 19.71
N PHE A 241 -3.15 -6.79 18.66
CA PHE A 241 -2.71 -7.02 17.29
C PHE A 241 -2.48 -5.74 16.49
N TYR A 242 -2.77 -4.57 17.06
CA TYR A 242 -2.79 -3.30 16.36
C TYR A 242 -1.88 -2.27 17.02
N SER A 243 -1.01 -1.60 16.26
CA SER A 243 -0.20 -0.49 16.77
C SER A 243 -1.02 0.81 16.89
N ASP A 244 -2.03 0.94 16.02
CA ASP A 244 -3.07 1.97 16.04
C ASP A 244 -4.34 1.41 15.36
N VAL A 245 -5.43 2.17 15.33
CA VAL A 245 -6.71 1.70 14.77
C VAL A 245 -6.66 1.23 13.29
N ASN A 246 -5.65 1.59 12.51
CA ASN A 246 -5.50 1.23 11.10
C ASN A 246 -4.47 0.14 10.83
N HIS A 247 -3.44 0.04 11.66
CA HIS A 247 -2.24 -0.75 11.34
C HIS A 247 -2.04 -1.91 12.30
N LEU A 248 -1.92 -3.11 11.73
CA LEU A 248 -1.46 -4.28 12.47
C LEU A 248 -0.03 -4.05 12.99
N ASN A 249 0.21 -4.48 14.21
CA ASN A 249 1.56 -4.61 14.75
C ASN A 249 2.17 -5.96 14.31
N THR A 250 3.41 -6.23 14.73
CA THR A 250 4.10 -7.48 14.36
C THR A 250 3.34 -8.72 14.81
N ILE A 251 2.74 -8.73 16.01
CA ILE A 251 2.00 -9.90 16.51
C ILE A 251 0.76 -10.14 15.65
N GLY A 252 -0.03 -9.10 15.42
CA GLY A 252 -1.22 -9.15 14.57
C GLY A 252 -0.89 -9.60 13.15
N GLY A 253 0.21 -9.09 12.58
CA GLY A 253 0.70 -9.52 11.28
C GLY A 253 1.06 -11.01 11.22
N ARG A 254 1.76 -11.54 12.24
CA ARG A 254 2.06 -12.98 12.33
C ARG A 254 0.80 -13.84 12.43
N CYS A 255 -0.18 -13.39 13.21
CA CYS A 255 -1.47 -14.08 13.35
C CYS A 255 -2.27 -14.07 12.05
N LEU A 256 -2.33 -12.93 11.36
CA LEU A 256 -2.99 -12.81 10.06
C LEU A 256 -2.29 -13.65 8.99
N THR A 257 -0.96 -13.65 8.93
CA THR A 257 -0.20 -14.56 8.06
C THR A 257 -0.56 -16.01 8.35
N THR A 258 -0.54 -16.43 9.62
CA THR A 258 -0.90 -17.79 10.01
C THR A 258 -2.33 -18.15 9.58
N LEU A 259 -3.27 -17.22 9.67
CA LEU A 259 -4.65 -17.41 9.21
C LEU A 259 -4.72 -17.58 7.69
N MET A 260 -4.07 -16.71 6.93
CA MET A 260 -4.01 -16.83 5.47
C MET A 260 -3.41 -18.17 5.05
N MET A 261 -2.33 -18.61 5.70
CA MET A 261 -1.68 -19.89 5.42
C MET A 261 -2.62 -21.10 5.54
N LYS A 262 -3.50 -21.11 6.56
CA LYS A 262 -4.48 -22.19 6.72
C LYS A 262 -5.49 -22.28 5.56
N ASN A 263 -5.62 -21.21 4.79
CA ASN A 263 -6.55 -21.10 3.67
C ASN A 263 -5.85 -21.25 2.30
N LEU A 264 -4.53 -21.44 2.25
CA LEU A 264 -3.74 -21.62 1.02
C LEU A 264 -3.58 -23.09 0.67
#